data_AF-D2QDN6-F1
#
_entry.id   AF-D2QDN6-F1
#
_cell.length_a   1.000
_cell.length_b   1.000
_cell.length_c   1.000
_cell.angle_alpha   90.00
_cell.angle_beta   90.00
_cell.angle_gamma   90.00
#
_symmetry.space_group_name_H-M   'P 1'
#
loop_
_entity.id
_entity.type
_entity.pdbx_description
1 polymer ?
#
loop_
_entity_poly.entity_id
_entity_poly.type
_entity_poly.pdbx_seq_one_letter_code
_entity_poly.pdbx_strand_id
1 'polypeptide(L)'
;MLRYLLLYGLLLTALVCQAQPKADIEKTIQSLEQIGLKGILTTDTSLLAQIWAPEFIVTTPRNTIAPNRGAVFNNQQQGLIDYSSFERVIENRQVQENLVITMGYELFVAKHHLQEAKAGQPTKRQFPNV
;
A
#
# COMPACT_ATOMS: atom_id res chain seq x y z
N MET A 1 37.17 -35.91 -1.72
CA MET A 1 36.76 -34.71 -0.96
C MET A 1 36.59 -33.47 -1.82
N LEU A 2 37.54 -33.14 -2.73
CA LEU A 2 37.43 -31.99 -3.64
C LEU A 2 36.19 -32.01 -4.57
N ARG A 3 35.74 -33.21 -4.96
CA ARG A 3 34.57 -33.42 -5.83
C ARG A 3 33.22 -33.10 -5.15
N TYR A 4 33.14 -33.19 -3.82
CA TYR A 4 31.94 -32.84 -3.04
C TYR A 4 31.91 -31.35 -2.67
N LEU A 5 33.08 -30.70 -2.54
CA LEU A 5 33.22 -29.26 -2.33
C LEU A 5 32.72 -28.43 -3.54
N LEU A 6 32.96 -28.91 -4.77
CA LEU A 6 32.44 -28.27 -5.99
C LEU A 6 30.92 -28.38 -6.13
N LEU A 7 30.31 -29.46 -5.65
CA LEU A 7 28.86 -29.67 -5.65
C LEU A 7 28.14 -28.78 -4.62
N TYR A 8 28.76 -28.52 -3.47
CA TYR A 8 28.25 -27.57 -2.48
C TYR A 8 28.31 -26.11 -2.97
N GLY A 9 29.37 -25.73 -3.67
CA GLY A 9 29.49 -24.39 -4.25
C GLY A 9 28.45 -24.07 -5.33
N LEU A 10 28.04 -25.07 -6.13
CA LEU A 10 27.06 -24.90 -7.19
C LEU A 10 25.61 -24.82 -6.68
N LEU A 11 25.30 -25.43 -5.53
CA LEU A 11 23.96 -25.35 -4.93
C LEU A 11 23.68 -23.97 -4.29
N LEU A 12 24.73 -23.31 -3.77
CA LEU A 12 24.63 -22.00 -3.12
C LEU A 12 24.38 -20.85 -4.11
N THR A 13 24.86 -20.95 -5.36
CA THR A 13 24.68 -19.88 -6.35
C THR A 13 23.26 -19.86 -6.95
N ALA A 14 22.58 -21.01 -7.05
CA ALA A 14 21.23 -21.10 -7.60
C ALA A 14 20.16 -20.46 -6.68
N LEU A 15 20.38 -20.45 -5.36
CA LEU A 15 19.44 -19.86 -4.38
C LEU A 15 19.46 -18.33 -4.37
N VAL A 16 20.58 -17.70 -4.72
CA VAL A 16 20.73 -16.23 -4.69
C VAL A 16 19.96 -15.56 -5.82
N CYS A 17 19.81 -16.22 -6.98
CA CYS A 17 19.17 -15.66 -8.16
C CYS A 17 17.65 -15.46 -8.01
N GLN A 18 16.98 -16.27 -7.17
CA GLN A 18 15.53 -16.18 -6.95
C GLN A 18 15.13 -15.11 -5.92
N ALA A 19 16.05 -14.67 -5.05
CA ALA A 19 15.75 -13.71 -3.99
C ALA A 19 15.80 -12.24 -4.45
N GLN A 20 16.62 -11.93 -5.46
CA GLN A 20 16.81 -10.57 -5.97
C GLN A 20 15.54 -9.97 -6.61
N PRO A 21 14.80 -10.68 -7.48
CA PRO A 21 13.61 -10.12 -8.13
C PRO A 21 12.52 -9.71 -7.14
N LYS A 22 12.33 -10.51 -6.08
CA LYS A 22 11.33 -10.22 -5.04
C LYS A 22 11.67 -8.93 -4.28
N ALA A 23 12.92 -8.77 -3.85
CA ALA A 23 13.34 -7.60 -3.09
C ALA A 23 13.19 -6.28 -3.89
N ASP A 24 13.44 -6.32 -5.20
CA ASP A 24 13.30 -5.14 -6.06
C ASP A 24 11.83 -4.76 -6.30
N ILE A 25 10.96 -5.77 -6.46
CA ILE A 25 9.50 -5.55 -6.51
C ILE A 25 9.01 -4.92 -5.20
N GLU A 26 9.43 -5.45 -4.04
CA GLU A 26 9.03 -4.94 -2.75
C GLU A 26 9.45 -3.48 -2.52
N LYS A 27 10.68 -3.11 -2.92
CA LYS A 27 11.15 -1.72 -2.89
C LYS A 27 10.34 -0.81 -3.81
N THR A 28 9.99 -1.31 -5.00
CA THR A 28 9.17 -0.57 -5.96
C THR A 28 7.78 -0.29 -5.38
N ILE A 29 7.13 -1.31 -4.82
CA ILE A 29 5.83 -1.17 -4.16
C ILE A 29 5.90 -0.23 -2.96
N GLN A 30 6.95 -0.33 -2.13
CA GLN A 30 7.13 0.60 -1.01
C GLN A 30 7.25 2.06 -1.47
N SER A 31 7.99 2.32 -2.55
CA SER A 31 8.10 3.66 -3.13
C SER A 31 6.75 4.20 -3.62
N LEU A 32 5.99 3.37 -4.37
CA LEU A 32 4.65 3.73 -4.85
C LEU A 32 3.67 3.98 -3.70
N GLU A 33 3.74 3.17 -2.64
CA GLU A 33 2.93 3.35 -1.43
C GLU A 33 3.24 4.70 -0.76
N GLN A 34 4.51 5.09 -0.62
CA GLN A 34 4.88 6.39 -0.05
C GLN A 34 4.42 7.57 -0.90
N ILE A 35 4.49 7.45 -2.23
CA ILE A 35 3.91 8.44 -3.15
C ILE A 35 2.40 8.57 -2.91
N GLY A 36 1.71 7.43 -2.76
CA GLY A 36 0.29 7.40 -2.44
C GLY A 36 -0.05 8.08 -1.11
N LEU A 37 0.72 7.81 -0.04
CA LEU A 37 0.54 8.46 1.27
C LEU A 37 0.71 9.97 1.16
N LYS A 38 1.75 10.42 0.46
CA LYS A 38 2.01 11.84 0.22
C LYS A 38 0.83 12.48 -0.52
N GLY A 39 0.39 11.88 -1.63
CA GLY A 39 -0.74 12.40 -2.41
C GLY A 39 -2.05 12.45 -1.63
N ILE A 40 -2.30 11.50 -0.72
CA ILE A 40 -3.46 11.53 0.17
C ILE A 40 -3.36 12.71 1.14
N LEU A 41 -2.23 12.87 1.83
CA LEU A 41 -2.01 13.91 2.84
C LEU A 41 -2.06 15.33 2.26
N THR A 42 -1.56 15.51 1.04
CA THR A 42 -1.51 16.81 0.37
C THR A 42 -2.68 17.06 -0.59
N THR A 43 -3.64 16.13 -0.66
CA THR A 43 -4.77 16.19 -1.61
C THR A 43 -4.31 16.37 -3.08
N ASP A 44 -3.14 15.81 -3.43
CA ASP A 44 -2.56 15.92 -4.76
C ASP A 44 -3.08 14.80 -5.68
N THR A 45 -4.26 15.02 -6.25
CA THR A 45 -4.90 14.05 -7.15
C THR A 45 -4.09 13.82 -8.43
N SER A 46 -3.25 14.78 -8.84
CA SER A 46 -2.37 14.64 -10.01
C SER A 46 -1.25 13.65 -9.74
N LEU A 47 -0.63 13.71 -8.56
CA LEU A 47 0.35 12.73 -8.11
C LEU A 47 -0.27 11.33 -7.97
N LEU A 48 -1.46 11.25 -7.37
CA LEU A 48 -2.17 9.97 -7.23
C LEU A 48 -2.53 9.37 -8.59
N ALA A 49 -2.91 10.19 -9.58
CA ALA A 49 -3.24 9.72 -10.93
C ALA A 49 -2.04 9.12 -11.70
N GLN A 50 -0.80 9.36 -11.26
CA GLN A 50 0.40 8.75 -11.86
C GLN A 50 0.59 7.29 -11.42
N ILE A 51 0.11 6.94 -10.23
CA ILE A 51 0.34 5.62 -9.62
C ILE A 51 -0.94 4.77 -9.52
N TRP A 52 -2.12 5.40 -9.55
CA TRP A 52 -3.41 4.71 -9.50
C TRP A 52 -3.99 4.52 -10.90
N ALA A 53 -4.25 3.26 -11.23
CA ALA A 53 -4.95 2.88 -12.45
C ALA A 53 -6.34 3.55 -12.52
N PRO A 54 -6.86 3.88 -13.72
CA PRO A 54 -8.22 4.41 -13.88
C PRO A 54 -9.29 3.59 -13.15
N GLU A 55 -9.15 2.27 -13.19
CA GLU A 55 -10.01 1.25 -12.57
C GLU A 55 -9.73 0.99 -11.07
N PHE A 56 -8.96 1.85 -10.39
CA PHE A 56 -8.66 1.69 -8.97
C PHE A 56 -9.92 1.70 -8.10
N ILE A 57 -10.16 0.59 -7.39
CA ILE A 57 -11.36 0.36 -6.57
C ILE A 57 -10.99 0.38 -5.08
N VAL A 58 -11.83 1.03 -4.27
CA VAL A 58 -11.65 1.11 -2.82
C VAL A 58 -12.95 0.77 -2.12
N THR A 59 -12.87 -0.12 -1.13
CA THR A 59 -13.93 -0.26 -0.11
C THR A 59 -13.74 0.87 0.90
N THR A 60 -14.69 1.78 0.99
CA THR A 60 -14.62 2.95 1.86
C THR A 60 -15.02 2.58 3.30
N PRO A 61 -14.63 3.37 4.32
CA PRO A 61 -15.04 3.10 5.69
C PRO A 61 -16.55 3.20 5.94
N ARG A 62 -17.28 3.83 5.00
CA ARG A 62 -18.75 3.94 5.02
C ARG A 62 -19.44 2.69 4.49
N ASN A 63 -18.70 1.59 4.33
CA ASN A 63 -19.16 0.32 3.77
C ASN A 63 -19.77 0.45 2.36
N THR A 64 -19.17 1.34 1.55
CA THR A 64 -19.53 1.53 0.14
C THR A 64 -18.30 1.35 -0.74
N ILE A 65 -18.53 1.09 -2.03
CA ILE A 65 -17.46 0.92 -3.02
C ILE A 65 -17.26 2.24 -3.77
N ALA A 66 -16.03 2.76 -3.79
CA ALA A 66 -15.60 3.74 -4.78
C ALA A 66 -15.13 2.96 -6.03
N PRO A 67 -15.88 3.01 -7.15
CA PRO A 67 -15.70 2.07 -8.27
C PRO A 67 -14.52 2.38 -9.19
N ASN A 68 -13.87 3.54 -9.04
CA ASN A 68 -12.73 3.96 -9.86
C ASN A 68 -11.97 5.09 -9.14
N ARG A 69 -10.79 5.45 -9.65
CA ARG A 69 -9.97 6.51 -9.03
C ARG A 69 -10.68 7.86 -8.97
N GLY A 70 -11.52 8.17 -9.95
CA GLY A 70 -12.29 9.42 -10.00
C GLY A 70 -13.26 9.53 -8.82
N ALA A 71 -13.92 8.44 -8.45
CA ALA A 71 -14.76 8.39 -7.26
C ALA A 71 -13.96 8.62 -5.96
N VAL A 72 -12.72 8.13 -5.88
CA VAL A 72 -11.83 8.41 -4.74
C VAL A 72 -11.44 9.89 -4.70
N PHE A 73 -11.14 10.50 -5.85
CA PHE A 73 -10.84 11.93 -5.92
C PHE A 73 -12.04 12.80 -5.53
N ASN A 74 -13.25 12.42 -5.94
CA ASN A 74 -14.47 13.09 -5.50
C ASN A 74 -14.64 13.02 -3.98
N ASN A 75 -14.33 11.88 -3.36
CA ASN A 75 -14.35 11.75 -1.90
C ASN A 75 -13.34 12.71 -1.23
N GLN A 76 -12.13 12.87 -1.78
CA GLN A 76 -11.15 13.85 -1.29
C GLN A 76 -11.68 15.29 -1.43
N GLN A 77 -12.22 15.66 -2.59
CA GLN A 77 -12.77 16.99 -2.84
C GLN A 77 -13.95 17.35 -1.93
N GLN A 78 -14.74 16.35 -1.55
CA GLN A 78 -15.86 16.49 -0.62
C GLN A 78 -15.42 16.49 0.86
N GLY A 79 -14.13 16.40 1.15
CA GLY A 79 -13.61 16.36 2.54
C GLY A 79 -13.85 15.03 3.26
N LEU A 80 -14.26 13.98 2.53
CA LEU A 80 -14.47 12.63 3.08
C LEU A 80 -13.17 11.85 3.28
N ILE A 81 -12.06 12.39 2.74
CA ILE A 81 -10.69 11.94 2.94
C ILE A 81 -9.89 13.21 3.24
N ASP A 82 -9.89 13.62 4.51
CA ASP A 82 -9.17 14.81 4.97
C ASP A 82 -8.56 14.57 6.35
N TYR A 83 -7.25 14.37 6.36
CA TYR A 83 -6.51 13.93 7.53
C TYR A 83 -5.43 14.94 7.93
N SER A 84 -5.27 15.18 9.23
CA SER A 84 -4.13 15.93 9.78
C SER A 84 -2.90 15.04 9.94
N SER A 85 -3.09 13.74 10.12
CA SER A 85 -2.04 12.74 10.08
C SER A 85 -2.56 11.46 9.43
N PHE A 86 -1.66 10.75 8.75
CA PHE A 86 -1.96 9.48 8.10
C PHE A 86 -0.67 8.67 8.02
N GLU A 87 -0.67 7.54 8.70
CA GLU A 87 0.41 6.56 8.70
C GLU A 87 -0.13 5.22 8.23
N ARG A 88 0.69 4.47 7.51
CA ARG A 88 0.38 3.11 7.09
C ARG A 88 1.47 2.18 7.60
N VAL A 89 1.06 1.17 8.35
CA VAL A 89 1.93 0.11 8.89
C VAL A 89 1.67 -1.16 8.08
N ILE A 90 2.73 -1.66 7.45
CA ILE A 90 2.68 -2.89 6.66
C ILE A 90 3.03 -4.07 7.56
N GLU A 91 2.10 -5.00 7.72
CA GLU A 91 2.29 -6.22 8.53
C GLU A 91 2.79 -7.38 7.66
N ASN A 92 2.33 -7.45 6.40
CA ASN A 92 2.77 -8.49 5.47
C ASN A 92 2.70 -8.01 4.01
N ARG A 93 3.59 -8.55 3.18
CA ARG A 93 3.59 -8.36 1.73
C ARG A 93 3.81 -9.69 1.03
N GLN A 94 2.89 -10.05 0.15
CA GLN A 94 2.98 -11.24 -0.68
C GLN A 94 3.20 -10.82 -2.13
N VAL A 95 4.30 -11.29 -2.71
CA VAL A 95 4.59 -11.12 -4.14
C VAL A 95 4.23 -12.42 -4.85
N GLN A 96 3.27 -12.33 -5.76
CA GLN A 96 2.87 -13.37 -6.71
C GLN A 96 3.19 -12.84 -8.12
N GLU A 97 3.47 -13.72 -9.08
CA GLU A 97 3.99 -13.42 -10.43
C GLU A 97 3.83 -11.97 -10.92
N ASN A 98 2.59 -11.48 -11.04
CA ASN A 98 2.24 -10.13 -11.50
C ASN A 98 1.39 -9.32 -10.49
N LEU A 99 1.31 -9.76 -9.24
CA LEU A 99 0.45 -9.20 -8.20
C LEU A 99 1.21 -9.06 -6.88
N VAL A 100 1.09 -7.89 -6.26
CA VAL A 100 1.54 -7.69 -4.88
C VAL A 100 0.35 -7.41 -3.99
N ILE A 101 0.22 -8.22 -2.94
CA ILE A 101 -0.82 -8.06 -1.92
C ILE A 101 -0.14 -7.50 -0.66
N THR A 102 -0.49 -6.28 -0.32
CA THR A 102 -0.05 -5.61 0.92
C THR A 102 -1.16 -5.68 1.96
N MET A 103 -0.82 -6.14 3.17
CA MET A 103 -1.72 -6.24 4.33
C MET A 103 -1.17 -5.43 5.50
N GLY A 104 -2.07 -4.86 6.29
CA GLY A 104 -1.71 -4.13 7.50
C GLY A 104 -2.81 -3.22 8.00
N TYR A 105 -2.41 -2.08 8.56
CA TYR A 105 -3.35 -1.09 9.06
C TYR A 105 -2.86 0.34 8.87
N GLU A 106 -3.79 1.27 8.95
CA GLU A 106 -3.54 2.70 8.92
C GLU A 106 -3.91 3.31 10.26
N LEU A 107 -3.15 4.33 10.65
CA LEU A 107 -3.44 5.21 11.77
C LEU A 107 -3.63 6.61 11.20
N PHE A 108 -4.81 7.18 11.39
CA PHE A 108 -5.11 8.50 10.87
C PHE A 108 -5.87 9.35 11.87
N VAL A 109 -5.74 10.67 11.73
CA VAL A 109 -6.51 11.66 12.47
C VAL A 109 -7.30 12.49 11.48
N ALA A 110 -8.62 12.42 11.55
CA ALA A 110 -9.49 13.22 10.68
C ALA A 110 -9.48 14.69 11.12
N LYS A 111 -9.47 15.62 10.16
CA LYS A 111 -9.63 17.06 10.44
C LYS A 111 -11.07 17.41 10.82
N HIS A 112 -12.03 16.67 10.28
CA HIS A 112 -13.46 16.87 10.47
C HIS A 112 -14.12 15.62 11.06
N HIS A 113 -15.32 15.80 11.61
CA HIS A 113 -16.09 14.67 12.13
C HIS A 113 -16.64 13.86 10.95
N LEU A 114 -16.22 12.60 10.85
CA LEU A 114 -16.67 11.63 9.87
C LEU A 114 -17.52 10.57 10.57
N GLN A 115 -18.34 9.83 9.81
CA GLN A 115 -19.19 8.77 10.37
C GLN A 115 -18.34 7.70 11.10
N GLU A 116 -17.17 7.40 10.55
CA GLU A 116 -16.22 6.38 10.99
C GLU A 116 -15.10 6.90 11.91
N ALA A 117 -14.94 8.22 12.06
CA ALA A 117 -13.80 8.81 12.76
C ALA A 117 -14.14 10.17 13.39
N LYS A 118 -13.79 10.35 14.66
CA LYS A 118 -13.96 11.63 15.36
C LYS A 118 -12.81 12.58 15.01
N ALA A 119 -13.14 13.84 14.73
CA ALA A 119 -12.15 14.89 14.47
C ALA A 119 -11.09 14.96 15.60
N GLY A 120 -9.82 15.06 15.23
CA GLY A 120 -8.71 15.19 16.17
C GLY A 120 -8.37 13.92 16.97
N GLN A 121 -9.09 12.81 16.76
CA GLN A 121 -8.82 11.54 17.45
C GLN A 121 -8.13 10.53 16.52
N PRO A 122 -7.12 9.80 17.00
CA PRO A 122 -6.49 8.74 16.23
C PRO A 122 -7.48 7.59 16.00
N THR A 123 -7.59 7.16 14.75
CA THR A 123 -8.44 6.05 14.31
C THR A 123 -7.57 5.00 13.61
N LYS A 124 -7.77 3.72 13.96
CA LYS A 124 -7.10 2.57 13.34
C LYS A 124 -8.01 1.89 12.32
N ARG A 125 -7.52 1.66 11.11
CA ARG A 125 -8.24 0.97 10.02
C ARG A 125 -7.40 -0.16 9.44
N GLN A 126 -7.94 -1.37 9.37
CA GLN A 126 -7.24 -2.52 8.75
C GLN A 126 -7.49 -2.59 7.25
N PHE A 127 -6.51 -3.08 6.50
CA PHE A 127 -6.64 -3.46 5.09
C PHE A 127 -5.87 -4.76 4.86
N PRO A 128 -6.51 -5.68 4.12
CA PRO A 128 -6.95 -7.01 4.58
C PRO A 128 -6.22 -7.63 5.79
N ASN A 129 -7.04 -8.19 6.68
CA ASN A 129 -6.65 -9.00 7.83
C ASN A 129 -6.32 -10.43 7.32
N VAL A 130 -5.19 -11.01 7.75
CA VAL A 130 -4.95 -12.46 7.61
C VAL A 130 -5.65 -13.22 8.73
#